data_AF-A0A2S6IAF5-F1
#
_entry.id   AF-A0A2S6IAF5-F1
#
_cell.length_a   1.000
_cell.length_b   1.000
_cell.length_c   1.000
_cell.angle_alpha   90.00
_cell.angle_beta   90.00
_cell.angle_gamma   90.00
#
_symmetry.space_group_name_H-M   'P 1'
#
loop_
_entity.id
_entity.type
_entity.pdbx_description
1 polymer ?
#
loop_
_entity_poly.entity_id
_entity_poly.type
_entity_poly.pdbx_seq_one_letter_code
_entity_poly.pdbx_strand_id
1 'polypeptide(L)'
;MVCILQEVGAGWASLTADLVRNNFEAGTFLSEHWGRMQSIWGSALFGNVCLLVAALLLFKLRPRSRRLPESLIWAVYFLGNLCMVLSFSVSLGSYPGAFSVLGEQPYLFEAVRGIAVYLFQLGMVCSLSVFVVYFQEAFRTRGVVSRRQALIVLGLLVATLGLLIGGWLSFTVFALVCHLVPILLGVGYFRHEDSLL
;
A
#
# COMPACT_ATOMS: atom_id res chain seq x y z
N MET A 1 -10.51 -5.63 18.47
CA MET A 1 -10.04 -5.66 17.06
C MET A 1 -11.06 -4.94 16.18
N VAL A 2 -11.23 -3.66 16.51
CA VAL A 2 -12.17 -2.71 15.89
C VAL A 2 -11.36 -1.58 15.24
N CYS A 3 -10.09 -1.35 15.62
CA CYS A 3 -9.35 -0.14 15.22
C CYS A 3 -8.47 -0.21 13.97
N ILE A 4 -8.10 -1.40 13.46
CA ILE A 4 -7.35 -1.51 12.18
C ILE A 4 -8.31 -1.87 11.01
N LEU A 5 -9.45 -2.49 11.34
CA LEU A 5 -10.64 -2.58 10.48
C LEU A 5 -11.52 -1.31 10.53
N GLN A 6 -11.38 -0.42 11.52
CA GLN A 6 -11.92 0.94 11.44
C GLN A 6 -11.07 1.83 10.52
N GLU A 7 -10.12 1.32 9.72
CA GLU A 7 -9.49 2.17 8.70
C GLU A 7 -9.50 1.56 7.32
N VAL A 8 -9.37 0.24 7.23
CA VAL A 8 -9.86 -0.48 6.06
C VAL A 8 -11.39 -0.41 5.97
N GLY A 9 -12.08 -0.10 7.07
CA GLY A 9 -13.51 0.22 7.13
C GLY A 9 -13.81 1.60 7.75
N ALA A 10 -12.83 2.50 7.89
CA ALA A 10 -13.13 3.90 8.25
C ALA A 10 -12.07 4.96 7.87
N GLY A 11 -11.09 4.64 7.04
CA GLY A 11 -10.09 5.59 6.53
C GLY A 11 -10.00 5.60 5.02
N TRP A 12 -9.96 4.41 4.40
CA TRP A 12 -9.74 4.29 2.94
C TRP A 12 -10.49 3.17 2.23
N ALA A 13 -10.83 2.05 2.88
CA ALA A 13 -11.62 0.99 2.24
C ALA A 13 -13.08 0.87 2.76
N SER A 14 -13.51 1.67 3.77
CA SER A 14 -14.93 2.04 3.85
C SER A 14 -15.31 3.09 2.85
N LEU A 15 -14.36 3.75 2.20
CA LEU A 15 -14.69 4.47 0.97
C LEU A 15 -15.19 3.52 -0.13
N THR A 16 -14.87 2.22 -0.04
CA THR A 16 -15.36 1.18 -0.96
C THR A 16 -16.47 0.28 -0.38
N ALA A 17 -16.59 0.14 0.96
CA ALA A 17 -17.69 -0.60 1.60
C ALA A 17 -18.84 0.31 2.11
N ASP A 18 -18.54 1.55 2.50
CA ASP A 18 -19.49 2.65 2.77
C ASP A 18 -19.49 3.64 1.59
N LEU A 19 -19.81 3.15 0.39
CA LEU A 19 -20.25 3.95 -0.77
C LEU A 19 -21.53 4.79 -0.49
N VAL A 20 -21.94 4.93 0.78
CA VAL A 20 -23.18 5.55 1.25
C VAL A 20 -22.93 6.82 2.08
N ARG A 21 -21.72 7.03 2.66
CA ARG A 21 -21.46 8.23 3.47
C ARG A 21 -21.12 9.44 2.60
N ASN A 22 -21.86 10.53 2.79
CA ASN A 22 -21.52 11.80 2.14
C ASN A 22 -20.18 12.36 2.71
N ASN A 23 -19.57 13.31 1.99
CA ASN A 23 -18.27 13.89 2.38
C ASN A 23 -18.27 14.48 3.81
N PHE A 24 -19.42 15.02 4.23
CA PHE A 24 -19.60 15.62 5.55
C PHE A 24 -19.58 14.57 6.68
N GLU A 25 -20.29 13.45 6.50
CA GLU A 25 -20.28 12.31 7.42
C GLU A 25 -18.88 11.69 7.53
N ALA A 26 -18.17 11.58 6.40
CA ALA A 26 -16.79 11.11 6.39
C ALA A 26 -15.87 12.06 7.18
N GLY A 27 -16.03 13.37 7.00
CA GLY A 27 -15.27 14.37 7.75
C GLY A 27 -15.57 14.35 9.24
N THR A 28 -16.84 14.21 9.62
CA THR A 28 -17.28 14.13 11.02
C THR A 28 -16.71 12.90 11.70
N PHE A 29 -16.84 11.73 11.05
CA PHE A 29 -16.28 10.48 11.54
C PHE A 29 -14.76 10.57 11.75
N LEU A 30 -14.03 11.11 10.76
CA LEU A 30 -12.58 11.26 10.83
C LEU A 30 -12.16 12.25 11.92
N SER A 31 -12.91 13.33 12.13
CA SER A 31 -12.69 14.28 13.21
C SER A 31 -12.83 13.62 14.59
N GLU A 32 -13.90 12.83 14.80
CA GLU A 32 -14.15 12.11 16.06
C GLU A 32 -13.06 11.07 16.38
N HIS A 33 -12.47 10.45 15.36
CA HIS A 33 -11.50 9.36 15.52
C HIS A 33 -10.07 9.78 15.20
N TRP A 34 -9.80 11.07 15.00
CA TRP A 34 -8.55 11.56 14.42
C TRP A 34 -7.31 11.07 15.14
N GLY A 35 -7.29 11.05 16.48
CA GLY A 35 -6.13 10.60 17.24
C GLY A 35 -5.71 9.15 16.92
N ARG A 36 -6.67 8.25 16.66
CA ARG A 36 -6.38 6.89 16.20
C ARG A 36 -5.93 6.89 14.74
N MET A 37 -6.63 7.64 13.89
CA MET A 37 -6.35 7.66 12.45
C MET A 37 -4.95 8.22 12.17
N GLN A 38 -4.58 9.30 12.85
CA GLN A 38 -3.28 9.96 12.77
C GLN A 38 -2.13 8.98 13.07
N SER A 39 -2.26 8.14 14.10
CA SER A 39 -1.23 7.17 14.45
C SER A 39 -1.09 6.06 13.40
N ILE A 40 -2.20 5.57 12.85
CA ILE A 40 -2.19 4.50 11.86
C ILE A 40 -1.65 5.04 10.52
N TRP A 41 -2.14 6.20 10.07
CA TRP A 41 -1.65 6.84 8.85
C TRP A 41 -0.21 7.30 8.97
N GLY A 42 0.22 7.77 10.15
CA GLY A 42 1.63 8.09 10.41
C GLY A 42 2.53 6.86 10.27
N SER A 43 2.09 5.71 10.79
CA SER A 43 2.81 4.45 10.64
C SER A 43 2.83 3.96 9.19
N ALA A 44 1.72 4.11 8.47
CA ALA A 44 1.61 3.77 7.05
C ALA A 44 2.50 4.68 6.19
N LEU A 45 2.53 5.99 6.46
CA LEU A 45 3.44 6.95 5.84
C LEU A 45 4.89 6.50 6.01
N PHE A 46 5.31 6.23 7.25
CA PHE A 46 6.66 5.76 7.53
C PHE A 46 7.01 4.48 6.77
N GLY A 47 6.11 3.48 6.77
CA GLY A 47 6.30 2.25 6.01
C GLY A 47 6.48 2.49 4.51
N ASN A 48 5.65 3.36 3.90
CA ASN A 48 5.77 3.70 2.48
C ASN A 48 7.04 4.51 2.17
N VAL A 49 7.53 5.35 3.10
CA VAL A 49 8.85 6.01 2.96
C VAL A 49 9.98 4.98 2.90
N CYS A 50 9.96 3.98 3.78
CA CYS A 50 10.96 2.90 3.76
C CYS A 50 10.91 2.11 2.43
N LEU A 51 9.71 1.76 1.96
CA LEU A 51 9.52 1.07 0.68
C LEU A 51 9.95 1.94 -0.51
N LEU A 52 9.68 3.24 -0.48
CA LEU A 52 10.12 4.21 -1.49
C LEU A 52 11.65 4.24 -1.59
N VAL A 53 12.36 4.31 -0.45
CA VAL A 53 13.83 4.29 -0.42
C VAL A 53 14.36 2.96 -0.93
N ALA A 54 13.78 1.84 -0.51
CA ALA A 54 14.18 0.51 -1.00
C ALA A 54 14.00 0.40 -2.53
N ALA A 55 12.86 0.86 -3.06
CA ALA A 55 12.59 0.89 -4.50
C ALA A 55 13.61 1.76 -5.25
N LEU A 56 14.00 2.91 -4.69
CA LEU A 56 15.01 3.79 -5.28
C LEU A 56 16.40 3.15 -5.34
N LEU A 57 16.79 2.43 -4.29
CA LEU A 57 18.06 1.69 -4.25
C LEU A 57 18.06 0.58 -5.31
N LEU A 58 17.00 -0.21 -5.38
CA LEU A 58 16.87 -1.31 -6.34
C LEU A 58 16.76 -0.81 -7.79
N PHE A 59 16.15 0.36 -8.00
CA PHE A 59 16.15 1.05 -9.29
C PHE A 59 17.56 1.43 -9.76
N LYS A 60 18.41 1.94 -8.86
CA LYS A 60 19.77 2.39 -9.18
C LYS A 60 20.77 1.25 -9.34
N LEU A 61 20.64 0.19 -8.54
CA LEU A 61 21.65 -0.88 -8.44
C LEU A 61 21.53 -1.96 -9.50
N ARG A 62 20.34 -2.15 -10.11
CA ARG A 62 20.11 -3.23 -11.08
C ARG A 62 20.48 -2.79 -12.52
N PRO A 63 21.30 -3.58 -13.25
CA PRO A 63 21.64 -3.28 -14.63
C PRO A 63 20.39 -3.33 -15.55
N ARG A 64 20.33 -2.43 -16.53
CA ARG A 64 19.28 -2.40 -17.56
C ARG A 64 19.30 -3.69 -18.38
N SER A 65 18.45 -4.65 -18.03
CA SER A 65 18.20 -5.85 -18.84
C SER A 65 17.48 -5.52 -20.16
N ARG A 66 17.77 -6.29 -21.22
CA ARG A 66 17.25 -6.09 -22.58
C ARG A 66 15.78 -6.49 -22.80
N ARG A 67 15.17 -7.27 -21.90
CA ARG A 67 13.75 -7.69 -21.99
C ARG A 67 13.00 -7.17 -20.78
N LEU A 68 12.19 -6.13 -21.00
CA LEU A 68 11.49 -5.30 -19.99
C LEU A 68 12.45 -4.86 -18.87
N PRO A 69 12.96 -3.62 -18.90
CA PRO A 69 13.95 -3.20 -17.93
C PRO A 69 13.29 -3.30 -16.55
N GLU A 70 13.79 -4.19 -15.70
CA GLU A 70 13.32 -4.41 -14.33
C GLU A 70 13.30 -3.07 -13.55
N SER A 71 14.20 -2.17 -13.92
CA SER A 71 14.22 -0.78 -13.47
C SER A 71 12.91 -0.03 -13.75
N LEU A 72 12.20 -0.31 -14.85
CA LEU A 72 10.89 0.30 -15.12
C LEU A 72 9.83 -0.21 -14.13
N ILE A 73 9.85 -1.50 -13.78
CA ILE A 73 8.91 -2.05 -12.80
C ILE A 73 9.20 -1.47 -11.42
N TRP A 74 10.48 -1.37 -11.03
CA TRP A 74 10.89 -0.67 -9.82
C TRP A 74 10.56 0.82 -9.83
N ALA A 75 10.64 1.49 -10.98
CA ALA A 75 10.21 2.89 -11.12
C ALA A 75 8.70 3.06 -10.95
N VAL A 76 7.89 2.14 -11.48
CA VAL A 76 6.43 2.13 -11.24
C VAL A 76 6.15 1.88 -9.76
N TYR A 77 6.87 0.94 -9.12
CA TYR A 77 6.74 0.69 -7.69
C TYR A 77 7.13 1.90 -6.84
N PHE A 78 8.24 2.56 -7.19
CA PHE A 78 8.68 3.82 -6.57
C PHE A 78 7.60 4.89 -6.69
N LEU A 79 7.06 5.10 -7.90
CA LEU A 79 5.99 6.07 -8.14
C LEU A 79 4.74 5.74 -7.30
N GLY A 80 4.39 4.46 -7.20
CA GLY A 80 3.29 4.01 -6.35
C GLY A 80 3.47 4.40 -4.89
N ASN A 81 4.62 4.07 -4.31
CA ASN A 81 4.93 4.44 -2.91
C ASN A 81 5.03 5.95 -2.72
N LEU A 82 5.50 6.71 -3.73
CA LEU A 82 5.54 8.17 -3.67
C LEU A 82 4.12 8.75 -3.59
N CYS A 83 3.20 8.26 -4.43
CA CYS A 83 1.80 8.67 -4.36
C CYS A 83 1.17 8.33 -3.02
N MET A 84 1.47 7.17 -2.43
CA MET A 84 1.00 6.79 -1.09
C MET A 84 1.55 7.74 -0.02
N VAL A 85 2.85 8.05 -0.06
CA VAL A 85 3.51 9.01 0.85
C VAL A 85 2.84 10.38 0.75
N LEU A 86 2.61 10.87 -0.46
CA LEU A 86 1.96 12.16 -0.69
C LEU A 86 0.51 12.14 -0.20
N SER A 87 -0.24 11.07 -0.47
CA SER A 87 -1.61 10.89 0.04
C SER A 87 -1.65 11.00 1.56
N PHE A 88 -0.86 10.19 2.27
CA PHE A 88 -0.83 10.22 3.73
C PHE A 88 -0.31 11.55 4.27
N SER A 89 0.66 12.18 3.61
CA SER A 89 1.19 13.49 4.02
C SER A 89 0.14 14.59 3.90
N VAL A 90 -0.61 14.62 2.79
CA VAL A 90 -1.73 15.55 2.59
C VAL A 90 -2.80 15.31 3.64
N SER A 91 -3.17 14.05 3.88
CA SER A 91 -4.17 13.72 4.89
C SER A 91 -3.74 14.16 6.30
N LEU A 92 -2.54 13.78 6.73
CA LEU A 92 -2.01 14.11 8.06
C LEU A 92 -1.78 15.60 8.26
N GLY A 93 -1.33 16.31 7.23
CA GLY A 93 -1.02 17.74 7.29
C GLY A 93 -2.24 18.64 7.20
N SER A 94 -3.26 18.25 6.43
CA SER A 94 -4.35 19.15 6.05
C SER A 94 -5.70 18.84 6.69
N TYR A 95 -5.95 17.59 7.12
CA TYR A 95 -7.24 17.21 7.68
C TYR A 95 -7.60 17.94 8.99
N PRO A 96 -6.69 18.13 9.97
CA PRO A 96 -7.02 18.85 11.20
C PRO A 96 -7.57 20.27 10.94
N GLY A 97 -6.95 21.00 10.02
CA GLY A 97 -7.42 22.31 9.59
C GLY A 97 -8.78 22.22 8.89
N ALA A 98 -8.95 21.25 7.98
CA ALA A 98 -10.21 21.05 7.27
C ALA A 98 -11.38 20.63 8.20
N PHE A 99 -11.13 19.88 9.28
CA PHE A 99 -12.15 19.52 10.27
C PHE A 99 -12.68 20.75 11.02
N SER A 100 -11.80 21.70 11.35
CA SER A 100 -12.16 22.88 12.14
C SER A 100 -13.21 23.78 11.46
N VAL A 101 -13.29 23.70 10.12
CA VAL A 101 -14.23 24.49 9.29
C VAL A 101 -15.25 23.61 8.57
N LEU A 102 -15.37 22.33 8.93
CA LEU A 102 -16.21 21.36 8.20
C LEU A 102 -17.69 21.77 8.15
N GLY A 103 -18.20 22.36 9.24
CA GLY A 103 -19.59 22.86 9.32
C GLY A 103 -19.87 24.10 8.49
N GLU A 104 -18.85 24.92 8.22
CA GLU A 104 -18.99 26.20 7.52
C GLU A 104 -18.60 26.09 6.04
N GLN A 105 -17.55 25.32 5.74
CA GLN A 105 -16.91 25.21 4.42
C GLN A 105 -16.59 23.75 4.09
N PRO A 106 -17.62 22.89 3.92
CA PRO A 106 -17.43 21.44 3.69
C PRO A 106 -16.64 21.11 2.42
N TYR A 107 -16.69 21.99 1.41
CA TYR A 107 -15.97 21.82 0.16
C TYR A 107 -14.44 21.81 0.35
N LEU A 108 -13.90 22.45 1.39
CA LEU A 108 -12.47 22.42 1.68
C LEU A 108 -12.03 21.01 2.09
N PHE A 109 -12.79 20.37 2.98
CA PHE A 109 -12.54 18.99 3.36
C PHE A 109 -12.69 18.05 2.17
N GLU A 110 -13.74 18.23 1.36
CA GLU A 110 -13.95 17.45 0.13
C GLU A 110 -12.78 17.56 -0.85
N ALA A 111 -12.26 18.76 -1.10
CA ALA A 111 -11.13 18.98 -2.00
C ALA A 111 -9.86 18.28 -1.50
N VAL A 112 -9.52 18.47 -0.22
CA VAL A 112 -8.33 17.85 0.38
C VAL A 112 -8.46 16.33 0.40
N ARG A 113 -9.64 15.81 0.77
CA ARG A 113 -9.95 14.37 0.73
C ARG A 113 -9.84 13.83 -0.69
N GLY A 114 -10.41 14.51 -1.68
CA GLY A 114 -10.37 14.08 -3.08
C GLY A 114 -8.94 13.90 -3.61
N ILE A 115 -8.05 14.85 -3.31
CA ILE A 115 -6.63 14.77 -3.67
C ILE A 115 -5.97 13.56 -3.01
N ALA A 116 -6.16 13.40 -1.69
CA ALA A 116 -5.62 12.26 -0.97
C ALA A 116 -6.13 10.93 -1.54
N VAL A 117 -7.41 10.88 -1.95
CA VAL A 117 -8.05 9.65 -2.47
C VAL A 117 -7.47 9.25 -3.80
N TYR A 118 -7.39 10.21 -4.69
CA TYR A 118 -6.82 9.99 -6.00
C TYR A 118 -5.37 9.48 -5.90
N LEU A 119 -4.54 10.13 -5.07
CA LEU A 119 -3.15 9.72 -4.86
C LEU A 119 -3.04 8.33 -4.22
N PHE A 120 -3.90 8.00 -3.25
CA PHE A 120 -3.91 6.68 -2.62
C PHE A 120 -4.26 5.59 -3.62
N GLN A 121 -5.33 5.76 -4.39
CA GLN A 121 -5.77 4.78 -5.38
C GLN A 121 -4.72 4.56 -6.47
N LEU A 122 -4.15 5.65 -7.01
CA LEU A 122 -3.06 5.57 -7.97
C LEU A 122 -1.84 4.85 -7.36
N GLY A 123 -1.49 5.22 -6.12
CA GLY A 123 -0.41 4.62 -5.35
C GLY A 123 -0.58 3.12 -5.16
N MET A 124 -1.77 2.67 -4.77
CA MET A 124 -2.11 1.25 -4.61
C MET A 124 -1.95 0.48 -5.92
N VAL A 125 -2.53 0.99 -7.03
CA VAL A 125 -2.45 0.32 -8.34
C VAL A 125 -1.01 0.17 -8.80
N CYS A 126 -0.22 1.24 -8.71
CA CYS A 126 1.21 1.19 -9.05
C CYS A 126 1.99 0.27 -8.10
N SER A 127 1.62 0.20 -6.82
CA SER A 127 2.29 -0.66 -5.83
C SER A 127 2.10 -2.16 -6.11
N LEU A 128 1.07 -2.56 -6.86
CA LEU A 128 0.89 -3.96 -7.30
C LEU A 128 2.04 -4.48 -8.18
N SER A 129 2.84 -3.58 -8.76
CA SER A 129 4.03 -3.95 -9.53
C SER A 129 5.04 -4.79 -8.73
N VAL A 130 5.06 -4.70 -7.39
CA VAL A 130 5.94 -5.55 -6.56
C VAL A 130 5.63 -7.04 -6.70
N PHE A 131 4.37 -7.41 -6.93
CA PHE A 131 4.00 -8.80 -7.17
C PHE A 131 4.59 -9.30 -8.48
N VAL A 132 4.61 -8.45 -9.51
CA VAL A 132 5.23 -8.76 -10.80
C VAL A 132 6.72 -9.02 -10.59
N VAL A 133 7.42 -8.15 -9.86
CA VAL A 133 8.85 -8.34 -9.55
C VAL A 133 9.08 -9.64 -8.78
N TYR A 134 8.31 -9.88 -7.72
CA TYR A 134 8.46 -11.07 -6.89
C TYR A 134 8.33 -12.37 -7.69
N PHE A 135 7.31 -12.49 -8.53
CA PHE A 135 7.14 -13.67 -9.36
C PHE A 135 8.19 -13.75 -10.49
N GLN A 136 8.58 -12.63 -11.09
CA GLN A 136 9.68 -12.62 -12.07
C GLN A 136 10.98 -13.14 -11.46
N GLU A 137 11.33 -12.66 -10.26
CA GLU A 137 12.49 -13.14 -9.53
C GLU A 137 12.35 -14.62 -9.17
N ALA A 138 11.19 -15.08 -8.73
CA ALA A 138 11.01 -16.49 -8.39
C ALA A 138 11.18 -17.47 -9.56
N PHE A 139 10.78 -17.07 -10.77
CA PHE A 139 10.82 -17.93 -11.95
C PHE A 139 12.09 -17.78 -12.80
N ARG A 140 12.95 -16.79 -12.50
CA ARG A 140 14.26 -16.64 -13.14
C ARG A 140 15.22 -17.78 -12.75
N THR A 141 16.17 -18.09 -13.64
CA THR A 141 17.19 -19.14 -13.41
C THR A 141 18.20 -18.77 -12.33
N ARG A 142 18.47 -17.47 -12.13
CA ARG A 142 19.29 -16.91 -11.05
C ARG A 142 18.50 -15.89 -10.24
N GLY A 143 17.28 -16.27 -9.88
CA GLY A 143 16.37 -15.43 -9.11
C GLY A 143 16.71 -15.40 -7.62
N VAL A 144 16.36 -14.31 -6.93
CA VAL A 144 16.57 -14.19 -5.48
C VAL A 144 15.52 -14.91 -4.63
N VAL A 145 14.38 -15.28 -5.22
CA VAL A 145 13.28 -15.96 -4.54
C VAL A 145 13.22 -17.42 -4.97
N SER A 146 13.04 -18.35 -4.03
CA SER A 146 12.89 -19.75 -4.40
C SER A 146 11.51 -20.04 -5.03
N ARG A 147 11.48 -20.88 -6.07
CA ARG A 147 10.23 -21.30 -6.74
C ARG A 147 9.20 -21.89 -5.77
N ARG A 148 9.66 -22.67 -4.77
CA ARG A 148 8.79 -23.28 -3.76
C ARG A 148 8.10 -22.20 -2.90
N GLN A 149 8.84 -21.20 -2.44
CA GLN A 149 8.26 -20.07 -1.68
C GLN A 149 7.24 -19.31 -2.53
N ALA A 150 7.54 -19.04 -3.80
CA ALA A 150 6.61 -18.33 -4.67
C ALA A 150 5.32 -19.10 -4.91
N LEU A 151 5.38 -20.43 -5.10
CA LEU A 151 4.18 -21.26 -5.24
C LEU A 151 3.35 -21.29 -3.95
N ILE A 152 4.00 -21.37 -2.77
CA ILE A 152 3.30 -21.31 -1.47
C ILE A 152 2.60 -19.96 -1.32
N VAL A 153 3.30 -18.85 -1.58
CA VAL A 153 2.73 -17.50 -1.48
C VAL A 153 1.61 -17.30 -2.48
N LEU A 154 1.75 -17.78 -3.72
CA LEU A 154 0.69 -17.73 -4.72
C LEU A 154 -0.55 -18.50 -4.25
N GLY A 155 -0.37 -19.72 -3.73
CA GLY A 155 -1.45 -20.52 -3.17
C GLY A 155 -2.16 -19.80 -2.02
N LEU A 156 -1.40 -19.17 -1.12
CA LEU A 156 -1.96 -18.36 -0.02
C LEU A 156 -2.73 -17.15 -0.55
N LEU A 157 -2.19 -16.41 -1.52
CA LEU A 157 -2.85 -15.25 -2.12
C LEU A 157 -4.17 -15.64 -2.80
N VAL A 158 -4.16 -16.70 -3.61
CA VAL A 158 -5.36 -17.18 -4.32
C VAL A 158 -6.39 -17.72 -3.33
N ALA A 159 -5.96 -18.52 -2.35
CA ALA A 159 -6.87 -19.06 -1.34
C ALA A 159 -7.49 -17.95 -0.49
N THR A 160 -6.68 -17.03 0.05
CA THR A 160 -7.21 -15.93 0.87
C THR A 160 -8.06 -14.95 0.07
N LEU A 161 -7.77 -14.71 -1.22
CA LEU A 161 -8.64 -13.93 -2.10
C LEU A 161 -9.99 -14.64 -2.33
N GLY A 162 -9.98 -15.93 -2.61
CA GLY A 162 -11.21 -16.71 -2.79
C GLY A 162 -12.07 -16.74 -1.52
N LEU A 163 -11.45 -16.95 -0.35
CA LEU A 163 -12.15 -16.92 0.94
C LEU A 163 -12.67 -15.52 1.29
N LEU A 164 -11.94 -14.45 0.90
CA LEU A 164 -12.38 -13.07 1.05
C LEU A 164 -13.62 -12.78 0.19
N ILE A 165 -13.61 -13.17 -1.08
CA ILE A 165 -14.76 -13.03 -1.99
C ILE A 165 -15.96 -13.84 -1.49
N GLY A 166 -15.71 -15.02 -0.93
CA GLY A 166 -16.74 -15.87 -0.31
C GLY A 166 -17.27 -15.36 1.04
N GLY A 167 -16.74 -14.25 1.57
CA GLY A 167 -17.17 -13.68 2.85
C GLY A 167 -16.74 -14.47 4.09
N TRP A 168 -15.87 -15.47 3.94
CA TRP A 168 -15.42 -16.34 5.03
C TRP A 168 -14.17 -15.84 5.75
N LEU A 169 -13.50 -14.82 5.19
CA LEU A 169 -12.23 -14.31 5.69
C LEU A 169 -12.24 -12.77 5.67
N SER A 170 -11.67 -12.15 6.69
CA SER A 170 -11.59 -10.69 6.77
C SER A 170 -10.52 -10.15 5.83
N PHE A 171 -10.75 -8.95 5.27
CA PHE A 171 -9.76 -8.26 4.43
C PHE A 171 -8.40 -8.10 5.12
N THR A 172 -8.37 -7.97 6.45
CA THR A 172 -7.13 -7.89 7.24
C THR A 172 -6.23 -9.10 7.01
N VAL A 173 -6.80 -10.30 7.01
CA VAL A 173 -6.02 -11.52 6.83
C VAL A 173 -5.45 -11.57 5.39
N PHE A 174 -6.25 -11.18 4.40
CA PHE A 174 -5.77 -11.07 3.01
C PHE A 174 -4.64 -10.04 2.88
N ALA A 175 -4.81 -8.85 3.48
CA ALA A 175 -3.79 -7.80 3.47
C ALA A 175 -2.49 -8.24 4.13
N LEU A 176 -2.54 -8.98 5.25
CA LEU A 176 -1.35 -9.55 5.89
C LEU A 176 -0.62 -10.53 4.97
N VAL A 177 -1.36 -11.37 4.23
CA VAL A 177 -0.76 -12.27 3.23
C VAL A 177 -0.12 -11.48 2.09
N CYS A 178 -0.74 -10.40 1.62
CA CYS A 178 -0.14 -9.51 0.61
C CYS A 178 1.20 -8.91 1.07
N HIS A 179 1.38 -8.63 2.36
CA HIS A 179 2.66 -8.12 2.90
C HIS A 179 3.78 -9.15 2.91
N LEU A 180 3.49 -10.44 2.79
CA LEU A 180 4.52 -11.47 2.67
C LEU A 180 5.40 -11.28 1.44
N VAL A 181 4.85 -10.74 0.35
CA VAL A 181 5.55 -10.54 -0.91
C VAL A 181 6.74 -9.59 -0.78
N PRO A 182 6.57 -8.30 -0.37
CA PRO A 182 7.70 -7.40 -0.20
C PRO A 182 8.67 -7.88 0.89
N ILE A 183 8.20 -8.53 1.96
CA ILE A 183 9.06 -9.07 3.01
C ILE A 183 9.98 -10.17 2.48
N LEU A 184 9.41 -11.17 1.81
CA LEU A 184 10.19 -12.29 1.27
C LEU A 184 11.13 -11.85 0.15
N LEU A 185 10.71 -10.86 -0.65
CA LEU A 185 11.56 -10.24 -1.66
C LEU A 185 12.76 -9.54 -1.01
N GLY A 186 12.54 -8.76 0.05
CA GLY A 186 13.60 -8.09 0.81
C GLY A 186 14.58 -9.07 1.44
N VAL A 187 14.09 -10.14 2.08
CA VAL A 187 14.93 -11.22 2.64
C VAL A 187 15.72 -11.93 1.53
N GLY A 188 15.11 -12.15 0.37
CA GLY A 188 15.76 -12.74 -0.79
C GLY A 188 16.95 -11.91 -1.28
N TYR A 189 16.76 -10.59 -1.42
CA TYR A 189 17.84 -9.69 -1.82
C TYR A 189 18.98 -9.63 -0.81
N PHE A 190 18.67 -9.54 0.49
CA PHE A 190 19.68 -9.51 1.55
C PHE A 190 20.58 -10.75 1.51
N ARG A 191 19.98 -11.95 1.42
CA ARG A 191 20.73 -13.21 1.33
C ARG A 191 21.54 -13.36 0.04
N HIS A 192 21.09 -12.74 -1.04
CA HIS A 192 21.76 -12.87 -2.33
C HIS A 192 22.98 -11.95 -2.44
N GLU A 193 22.97 -10.77 -1.82
CA GLU A 193 24.16 -9.92 -1.70
C GLU A 193 25.27 -10.61 -0.90
N ASP A 194 24.93 -11.28 0.21
CA ASP A 194 25.90 -12.08 1.00
C ASP A 194 26.53 -13.23 0.19
N SER A 195 25.88 -13.69 -0.88
CA SER A 195 26.38 -14.78 -1.73
C SER A 195 27.26 -14.32 -2.89
N LEU A 196 27.38 -13.00 -3.10
CA LEU A 196 28.18 -12.37 -4.16
C LEU A 196 29.44 -11.67 -3.63
N LEU A 197 29.62 -11.62 -2.31
CA LEU A 197 30.81 -11.17 -1.59
C LEU A 197 31.65 -12.37 -1.14
#